data_AF-A0A6B0SW01-F1
#
_entry.id   AF-A0A6B0SW01-F1
#
_cell.length_a   1.000
_cell.length_b   1.000
_cell.length_c   1.000
_cell.angle_alpha   90.00
_cell.angle_beta   90.00
_cell.angle_gamma   90.00
#
_symmetry.space_group_name_H-M   'P 1'
#
loop_
_entity.id
_entity.type
_entity.pdbx_description
1 polymer ?
#
loop_
_entity_poly.entity_id
_entity_poly.type
_entity_poly.pdbx_seq_one_letter_code
_entity_poly.pdbx_strand_id
1 'polypeptide(L)' 'MANDAEIHDRLNRVEEIIEQLDTDECGLDEGTALHEEGQELLREVRELLDEGSGEVVELE' A
#
# COMPACT_ATOMS: atom_id res chain seq x y z
N MET A 1 -15.89 -0.62 6.20
CA MET A 1 -16.52 0.23 5.16
C MET A 1 -15.64 1.40 4.75
N ALA A 2 -15.30 2.37 5.62
CA ALA A 2 -14.39 3.46 5.25
C ALA A 2 -12.97 2.94 4.92
N ASN A 3 -12.42 2.08 5.78
CA ASN A 3 -11.11 1.47 5.58
C ASN A 3 -11.07 0.53 4.34
N ASP A 4 -12.20 -0.05 3.92
CA ASP A 4 -12.22 -0.96 2.76
C ASP A 4 -12.02 -0.20 1.45
N ALA A 5 -12.67 0.96 1.31
CA ALA A 5 -12.45 1.85 0.16
C ALA A 5 -11.02 2.40 0.16
N GLU A 6 -10.53 2.77 1.34
CA GLU A 6 -9.19 3.29 1.52
C GLU A 6 -8.09 2.26 1.19
N ILE A 7 -8.27 1.00 1.59
CA ILE A 7 -7.40 -0.12 1.23
C ILE A 7 -7.46 -0.39 -0.28
N HIS A 8 -8.67 -0.37 -0.86
CA HIS A 8 -8.84 -0.61 -2.29
C HIS A 8 -8.14 0.45 -3.14
N ASP A 9 -8.27 1.74 -2.80
CA ASP A 9 -7.61 2.83 -3.52
C ASP A 9 -6.08 2.69 -3.49
N ARG A 10 -5.52 2.32 -2.33
CA ARG A 10 -4.07 2.07 -2.20
C ARG A 10 -3.60 0.87 -3.01
N LEU A 11 -4.38 -0.21 -3.02
CA LEU A 11 -4.06 -1.40 -3.82
C LEU A 11 -4.14 -1.11 -5.32
N ASN A 12 -5.15 -0.36 -5.78
CA ASN A 12 -5.24 0.08 -7.18
C ASN A 12 -3.99 0.88 -7.58
N ARG A 13 -3.52 1.78 -6.71
CA ARG A 13 -2.28 2.53 -6.97
C ARG A 13 -1.05 1.64 -7.04
N VAL A 14 -0.94 0.63 -6.18
CA VAL A 14 0.15 -0.37 -6.24
C VAL A 14 0.10 -1.15 -7.56
N GLU A 15 -1.07 -1.52 -8.05
CA GLU A 15 -1.22 -2.19 -9.36
C GLU A 15 -0.76 -1.29 -10.51
N GLU A 16 -1.13 -0.01 -10.52
CA GLU A 16 -0.63 0.96 -11.52
C GLU A 16 0.89 1.12 -11.50
N ILE A 17 1.50 1.09 -10.31
CA ILE A 17 2.95 1.15 -10.15
C ILE A 17 3.61 -0.10 -10.75
N ILE A 18 3.06 -1.29 -10.46
CA ILE A 18 3.58 -2.55 -11.02
C ILE A 18 3.48 -2.54 -12.54
N GLU A 19 2.34 -2.12 -13.11
CA GLU A 19 2.17 -2.01 -14.55
C GLU A 19 3.21 -1.08 -15.19
N GLN A 20 3.49 0.07 -14.57
CA GLN A 20 4.51 1.02 -15.06
C GLN A 20 5.95 0.48 -14.95
N LEU A 21 6.26 -0.28 -13.89
CA LEU A 21 7.57 -0.92 -13.76
C LEU A 21 7.74 -2.07 -14.75
N ASP A 22 6.68 -2.85 -15.03
CA ASP A 22 6.69 -3.97 -15.96
C ASP A 22 6.80 -3.54 -17.43
N THR A 23 6.42 -2.30 -17.77
CA THR A 23 6.57 -1.79 -19.13
C THR A 23 8.03 -1.44 -19.47
N ASP A 24 8.94 -1.38 -18.48
CA ASP A 24 10.33 -0.91 -18.62
C ASP A 24 10.42 0.50 -19.24
N GLU A 25 9.34 1.29 -19.22
CA GLU A 25 9.29 2.63 -19.82
C GLU A 25 9.82 3.75 -18.88
N CYS A 26 10.10 3.41 -17.62
CA CYS A 26 10.66 4.33 -16.64
C CYS A 26 12.18 4.21 -16.49
N GLY A 27 12.85 5.34 -16.23
CA GLY A 27 14.28 5.34 -15.90
C GLY A 27 14.57 4.76 -14.51
N LEU A 28 15.84 4.49 -14.18
CA LEU A 28 16.21 3.94 -12.86
C LEU A 28 15.74 4.81 -11.68
N ASP A 29 15.89 6.13 -11.78
CA ASP A 29 15.50 7.05 -10.71
C ASP A 29 13.97 7.06 -10.53
N GLU A 30 13.23 7.05 -11.63
CA GLU A 30 11.77 7.00 -11.64
C GLU A 30 11.27 5.66 -11.11
N GLY A 31 11.86 4.55 -11.57
CA GLY A 31 11.53 3.21 -11.09
C GLY A 31 11.86 3.02 -9.60
N THR A 32 12.92 3.66 -9.10
CA THR A 32 13.26 3.66 -7.67
C THR A 32 12.18 4.39 -6.87
N ALA A 33 11.76 5.58 -7.33
CA ALA A 33 10.71 6.34 -6.67
C ALA A 33 9.36 5.61 -6.67
N LEU A 34 8.99 5.00 -7.80
CA LEU A 34 7.79 4.16 -7.93
C LEU A 34 7.84 2.95 -6.98
N HIS A 35 8.99 2.29 -6.89
CA HIS A 35 9.17 1.17 -5.97
C HIS A 35 9.06 1.61 -4.50
N GLU A 36 9.65 2.74 -4.12
CA GLU A 36 9.52 3.32 -2.77
C GLU A 36 8.07 3.68 -2.43
N GLU A 37 7.35 4.31 -3.35
CA GLU A 37 5.92 4.61 -3.22
C GLU A 37 5.10 3.33 -3.01
N GLY A 38 5.33 2.30 -3.83
CA GLY A 38 4.64 1.01 -3.70
C GLY A 38 4.89 0.32 -2.36
N GLN A 39 6.13 0.36 -1.85
CA GLN A 39 6.45 -0.21 -0.53
C GLN A 39 5.73 0.53 0.61
N GLU A 40 5.63 1.86 0.52
CA GLU A 40 4.94 2.67 1.53
C GLU A 40 3.44 2.37 1.53
N LEU A 41 2.80 2.34 0.35
CA LEU A 41 1.38 1.98 0.23
C LEU A 41 1.08 0.59 0.81
N LEU A 42 1.96 -0.39 0.57
CA LEU A 42 1.82 -1.74 1.14
C LEU A 42 2.00 -1.76 2.66
N ARG A 43 2.87 -0.91 3.22
CA ARG A 43 3.01 -0.74 4.67
C ARG A 43 1.72 -0.18 5.27
N GLU A 44 1.18 0.88 4.69
CA GLU A 44 -0.07 1.49 5.16
C GLU A 44 -1.26 0.53 5.08
N VAL A 45 -1.39 -0.24 3.99
CA VAL A 45 -2.44 -1.27 3.87
C VAL A 45 -2.31 -2.31 4.98
N ARG A 46 -1.09 -2.73 5.32
CA ARG A 46 -0.87 -3.68 6.43
C ARG A 46 -1.28 -3.08 7.77
N GLU A 47 -0.95 -1.81 8.03
CA GLU A 47 -1.34 -1.12 9.27
C GLU A 47 -2.85 -1.00 9.41
N LEU A 48 -3.56 -0.64 8.33
CA LEU A 48 -5.03 -0.57 8.31
C LEU A 48 -5.70 -1.94 8.53
N LEU A 49 -5.11 -3.01 7.98
CA LEU A 49 -5.58 -4.38 8.20
C LEU A 49 -5.28 -4.85 9.63
N ASP A 50 -4.15 -4.45 10.21
CA ASP A 50 -3.73 -4.82 11.57
C ASP A 50 -4.54 -4.08 12.64
N GLU A 51 -4.97 -2.83 12.39
CA GLU A 51 -5.97 -2.12 13.22
C GLU A 51 -7.28 -2.91 13.34
N GLY A 52 -7.64 -3.69 12.33
CA GLY A 52 -8.79 -4.58 12.34
C GLY A 52 -8.60 -5.85 13.19
N SER A 53 -7.37 -6.19 13.57
CA SER A 53 -7.05 -7.39 14.35
C SER A 53 -7.28 -7.24 15.86
N GLY A 54 -7.45 -6.01 16.35
CA GLY A 54 -7.91 -5.67 17.69
C GLY A 54 -7.01 -6.13 18.84
N GLU A 55 -6.29 -5.21 19.46
CA GLU A 55 -5.67 -5.45 20.77
C GLU A 55 -6.77 -5.56 21.84
N VAL A 56 -6.92 -6.74 22.46
CA VAL A 56 -7.75 -6.93 23.65
C VAL A 56 -6.98 -6.41 24.86
N VAL A 57 -7.34 -5.22 25.34
CA VAL A 57 -6.82 -4.68 26.60
C VAL A 57 -7.75 -5.03 27.76
N GLU A 58 -7.21 -5.65 28.81
CA GLU A 58 -7.89 -5.85 30.08
C GLU A 58 -8.03 -4.49 30.79
N LEU A 59 -9.26 -4.10 31.15
CA LEU A 59 -9.51 -2.91 31.95
C LEU A 59 -9.60 -3.33 33.43
N GLU A 60 -8.73 -2.76 34.27
CA GLU A 60 -8.70 -2.95 35.75
C GLU A 60 -9.91 -2.33 36.46
#